data_AF-A0A452ZPL6-F1
#
_entry.id   AF-A0A452ZPL6-F1
#
_cell.length_a   1.000
_cell.length_b   1.000
_cell.length_c   1.000
_cell.angle_alpha   90.00
_cell.angle_beta   90.00
_cell.angle_gamma   90.00
#
_symmetry.space_group_name_H-M   'P 1'
#
loop_
_entity.id
_entity.type
_entity.pdbx_description
1 polymer ?
#
loop_
_entity_poly.entity_id
_entity_poly.type
_entity_poly.pdbx_seq_one_letter_code
_entity_poly.pdbx_strand_id
1 'polypeptide(L)'
;MVSADAARNIVGIVGNVISFGLFLSPVPTFWRIIKAKDVEEFKPDPYLATLLNCMLWVFYGLPIVHPNSILVVTINGIGLVIESAYLIIFFIYISP
;
A
#
# COMPACT_ATOMS: atom_id res chain seq x y z
N MET A 1 -21.31 5.93 26.94
CA MET A 1 -21.33 6.42 25.54
C MET A 1 -19.89 6.41 25.04
N VAL A 2 -19.61 5.82 23.88
CA VAL A 2 -18.26 5.87 23.28
C VAL A 2 -18.01 7.28 22.75
N SER A 3 -16.84 7.87 23.05
CA SER A 3 -16.48 9.19 22.52
C SER A 3 -16.15 9.11 21.02
N ALA A 4 -16.38 10.21 20.29
CA ALA A 4 -16.09 10.26 18.85
C ALA A 4 -14.62 9.95 18.54
N ASP A 5 -13.69 10.39 19.41
CA ASP A 5 -12.26 10.13 19.26
C ASP A 5 -11.91 8.65 19.44
N ALA A 6 -12.57 7.98 20.40
CA ALA A 6 -12.38 6.55 20.59
C ALA A 6 -12.89 5.76 19.37
N ALA A 7 -14.07 6.12 18.84
CA ALA A 7 -14.60 5.51 17.62
C ALA A 7 -13.67 5.73 16.42
N ARG A 8 -13.17 6.96 16.21
CA ARG A 8 -12.21 7.29 15.14
C ARG A 8 -10.94 6.45 15.22
N ASN A 9 -10.37 6.29 16.41
CA ASN A 9 -9.15 5.49 16.60
C ASN A 9 -9.38 4.00 16.34
N ILE A 10 -10.50 3.45 16.83
CA ILE A 10 -10.84 2.03 16.60
C ILE A 10 -11.00 1.78 15.10
N VAL A 11 -11.79 2.60 14.41
CA VAL A 11 -12.01 2.48 12.96
C VAL A 11 -10.68 2.63 12.20
N GLY A 12 -9.83 3.58 12.61
CA GLY A 12 -8.52 3.79 12.01
C GLY A 12 -7.59 2.57 12.15
N ILE A 13 -7.54 1.96 13.34
CA ILE A 13 -6.72 0.76 13.59
C ILE A 13 -7.25 -0.43 12.79
N VAL A 14 -8.56 -0.68 12.82
CA VAL A 14 -9.18 -1.77 12.03
C VAL A 14 -8.92 -1.57 10.54
N GLY A 15 -9.07 -0.35 10.05
CA GLY A 15 -8.74 0.01 8.67
C GLY A 15 -7.28 -0.25 8.32
N ASN A 16 -6.34 0.08 9.22
CA ASN A 16 -4.91 -0.21 9.02
C ASN A 16 -4.65 -1.71 8.86
N VAL A 17 -5.26 -2.55 9.70
CA VAL A 17 -5.09 -4.02 9.64
C VAL A 17 -5.64 -4.59 8.33
N ILE A 18 -6.83 -4.17 7.92
CA ILE A 18 -7.46 -4.64 6.67
C ILE A 18 -6.63 -4.21 5.46
N SER A 19 -6.24 -2.94 5.39
CA SER A 19 -5.41 -2.40 4.32
C SER A 19 -4.04 -3.08 4.24
N PHE A 20 -3.46 -3.46 5.38
CA PHE A 20 -2.21 -4.22 5.38
C PHE A 20 -2.40 -5.59 4.70
N GLY A 21 -3.50 -6.29 5.01
CA GLY A 21 -3.87 -7.52 4.30
C GLY A 21 -4.08 -7.30 2.80
N LEU A 22 -4.71 -6.19 2.41
CA LEU A 22 -4.90 -5.82 1.00
C LEU A 22 -3.56 -5.64 0.27
N PHE A 23 -2.60 -4.92 0.84
CA PHE A 23 -1.27 -4.72 0.24
C PHE A 23 -0.46 -6.02 0.12
N LEU A 24 -0.72 -7.01 0.99
CA LEU A 24 -0.09 -8.33 0.90
C LEU A 24 -0.81 -9.29 -0.06
N SER A 25 -2.02 -8.96 -0.53
CA SER A 25 -2.77 -9.82 -1.45
C SER A 25 -2.03 -10.18 -2.75
N PRO A 26 -1.14 -9.34 -3.33
CA PRO A 26 -0.39 -9.67 -4.53
C PRO A 26 0.90 -10.49 -4.28
N VAL A 27 1.26 -10.81 -3.03
CA VAL A 27 2.47 -11.60 -2.71
C VAL A 27 2.52 -12.92 -3.50
N PRO A 28 1.44 -13.73 -3.62
CA PRO A 28 1.48 -14.96 -4.40
C PRO A 28 1.76 -14.74 -5.89
N THR A 29 1.27 -13.63 -6.45
CA THR A 29 1.52 -13.22 -7.84
C THR A 29 3.00 -12.90 -8.05
N PHE A 30 3.59 -12.09 -7.17
CA PHE A 30 5.02 -11.77 -7.27
C PHE A 30 5.94 -12.95 -6.97
N TRP A 31 5.51 -13.85 -6.09
CA TRP A 31 6.21 -15.12 -5.89
C TRP A 31 6.26 -15.96 -7.17
N ARG A 32 5.15 -16.00 -7.93
CA ARG A 32 5.10 -16.66 -9.24
C ARG A 32 6.05 -16.01 -10.23
N ILE A 33 6.08 -14.68 -10.33
CA ILE A 33 7.02 -13.94 -11.20
C ILE A 33 8.48 -14.33 -10.88
N ILE A 34 8.85 -14.34 -9.60
CA ILE A 34 10.21 -14.72 -9.16
C ILE A 34 10.56 -16.17 -9.55
N LYS A 35 9.60 -17.09 -9.44
CA LYS A 35 9.77 -18.51 -9.77
C LYS A 35 9.82 -18.77 -11.26
N ALA A 36 8.95 -18.11 -12.03
CA ALA A 36 8.90 -18.20 -13.49
C ALA A 36 10.08 -17.47 -14.14
N LYS A 37 10.70 -16.51 -13.44
CA LYS A 37 11.72 -15.60 -13.98
C LYS A 37 11.19 -14.76 -15.14
N ASP A 38 9.88 -14.55 -15.18
CA ASP A 38 9.16 -13.84 -16.23
C ASP A 38 7.91 -13.18 -15.59
N VAL A 39 7.54 -12.00 -16.08
CA VAL A 39 6.31 -11.29 -15.67
C VAL A 39 5.04 -11.87 -16.28
N GLU A 40 5.17 -12.83 -17.20
CA GLU A 40 4.08 -13.47 -17.94
C GLU A 40 3.13 -12.40 -18.54
N GLU A 41 1.82 -12.55 -18.33
CA GLU A 41 0.81 -11.56 -18.77
C GLU A 41 0.46 -10.54 -17.66
N PHE A 42 1.20 -10.54 -16.54
CA PHE A 42 0.95 -9.60 -15.44
C PHE A 42 1.34 -8.18 -15.83
N LYS A 43 0.58 -7.20 -15.33
CA LYS A 43 0.80 -5.78 -15.62
C LYS A 43 1.23 -4.99 -14.38
N PRO A 44 2.10 -3.98 -14.54
CA PRO A 44 2.55 -3.15 -13.43
C PRO A 44 1.55 -2.05 -13.05
N ASP A 45 0.58 -1.76 -13.92
CA ASP A 45 -0.37 -0.64 -13.82
C ASP A 45 -1.04 -0.48 -12.44
N PRO A 46 -1.64 -1.54 -11.83
CA PRO A 46 -2.30 -1.39 -10.54
C PRO A 46 -1.32 -1.04 -9.41
N TYR A 47 -0.09 -1.56 -9.44
CA TYR A 47 0.92 -1.29 -8.43
C TYR A 47 1.47 0.13 -8.56
N LEU A 48 1.64 0.62 -9.78
CA LEU A 48 2.03 2.01 -10.03
C LEU A 48 0.93 2.99 -9.57
N ALA A 49 -0.32 2.72 -9.94
CA ALA A 49 -1.45 3.55 -9.50
C ALA A 49 -1.58 3.56 -7.97
N THR A 50 -1.38 2.42 -7.32
CA THR A 50 -1.45 2.29 -5.86
C THR A 50 -0.28 3.01 -5.17
N LEU A 51 0.93 2.93 -5.72
CA LEU A 51 2.08 3.69 -5.24
C LEU A 51 1.80 5.21 -5.27
N LEU A 52 1.33 5.71 -6.41
CA LEU A 52 0.95 7.13 -6.56
C LEU A 52 -0.15 7.53 -5.56
N ASN A 53 -1.16 6.67 -5.39
CA ASN A 53 -2.24 6.89 -4.42
C ASN A 53 -1.70 6.97 -2.98
N CYS A 54 -0.81 6.05 -2.59
CA CYS A 54 -0.20 6.06 -1.28
C CYS A 54 0.64 7.32 -1.06
N MET A 55 1.36 7.83 -2.08
CA MET A 55 2.12 9.08 -1.97
C MET A 55 1.20 10.27 -1.68
N LEU A 56 0.06 10.34 -2.37
CA LEU A 56 -0.94 11.38 -2.14
C LEU A 56 -1.53 11.31 -0.72
N TRP A 57 -1.82 10.11 -0.22
CA TRP A 57 -2.35 9.94 1.13
C TRP A 57 -1.33 10.24 2.23
N VAL A 58 -0.06 9.88 2.02
CA VAL A 58 1.03 10.27 2.92
C VAL A 58 1.15 11.78 2.96
N PHE A 59 1.16 12.45 1.80
CA PHE A 59 1.17 13.91 1.73
C PHE A 59 -0.03 14.55 2.45
N TYR A 60 -1.24 14.03 2.20
CA TYR A 60 -2.46 14.50 2.85
C TYR A 60 -2.41 14.35 4.38
N GLY A 61 -1.89 13.22 4.88
CA GLY A 61 -1.87 12.93 6.30
C GLY A 61 -0.80 13.68 7.10
N LEU A 62 0.07 14.46 6.45
CA LEU A 62 1.06 15.29 7.15
C LEU A 62 0.35 16.32 8.04
N PRO A 63 0.85 16.60 9.27
CA PRO A 63 0.21 17.54 10.20
C PRO A 63 0.00 18.96 9.66
N ILE A 64 0.85 19.37 8.71
CA ILE A 64 0.77 20.64 7.99
C ILE A 64 -0.46 20.69 7.05
N VAL A 65 -0.85 19.56 6.46
CA VAL A 65 -1.95 19.47 5.48
C VAL A 65 -3.25 19.09 6.16
N HIS A 66 -3.25 18.01 6.95
CA HIS A 66 -4.41 17.56 7.70
C HIS A 66 -4.02 17.07 9.10
N PRO A 67 -4.30 17.85 10.17
CA PRO A 67 -4.01 17.46 11.53
C PRO A 67 -4.71 16.16 11.95
N ASN A 68 -4.11 15.42 12.89
CA ASN A 68 -4.64 14.20 13.50
C ASN A 68 -4.91 13.03 12.52
N SER A 69 -4.19 12.97 11.40
CA SER A 69 -4.32 11.91 10.39
C SER A 69 -3.17 10.90 10.39
N ILE A 70 -2.50 10.71 11.52
CA ILE A 70 -1.31 9.85 11.62
C ILE A 70 -1.58 8.40 11.19
N LEU A 71 -2.76 7.85 11.51
CA LEU A 71 -3.14 6.49 11.12
C LEU A 71 -3.32 6.32 9.60
N VAL A 72 -3.54 7.42 8.87
CA VAL A 72 -3.58 7.40 7.39
C VAL A 72 -2.16 7.38 6.84
N VAL A 73 -1.25 8.17 7.43
CA VAL A 73 0.16 8.21 7.06
C VAL A 73 0.83 6.87 7.28
N THR A 74 0.56 6.20 8.41
CA THR A 74 1.20 4.93 8.75
C THR A 74 0.92 3.84 7.72
N ILE A 75 -0.35 3.63 7.38
CA ILE A 75 -0.72 2.55 6.47
C ILE A 75 -0.31 2.83 5.04
N ASN A 76 -0.47 4.07 4.56
CA ASN A 76 -0.03 4.43 3.21
C ASN A 76 1.50 4.46 3.10
N GLY A 77 2.21 4.79 4.18
CA GLY A 77 3.68 4.64 4.23
C GLY A 77 4.13 3.19 4.09
N ILE A 78 3.45 2.24 4.76
CA ILE A 78 3.69 0.80 4.57
C ILE A 78 3.35 0.40 3.13
N GLY A 79 2.21 0.85 2.61
CA GLY A 79 1.81 0.64 1.23
C GLY A 79 2.87 1.10 0.23
N LEU A 80 3.45 2.29 0.43
CA LEU A 80 4.54 2.79 -0.42
C LEU A 80 5.73 1.83 -0.49
N VAL A 81 6.14 1.29 0.66
CA VAL A 81 7.28 0.35 0.71
C VAL A 81 6.94 -0.95 -0.02
N ILE A 82 5.74 -1.50 0.21
CA ILE A 82 5.30 -2.76 -0.41
C ILE A 82 5.14 -2.59 -1.93
N GLU A 83 4.43 -1.57 -2.38
CA GLU A 83 4.20 -1.31 -3.81
C GLU A 83 5.51 -0.98 -4.54
N SER A 84 6.45 -0.29 -3.88
CA SER A 84 7.79 -0.08 -4.44
C SER A 84 8.53 -1.41 -4.62
N ALA A 85 8.45 -2.31 -3.64
CA ALA A 85 9.07 -3.64 -3.74
C ALA A 85 8.47 -4.46 -4.89
N TYR A 86 7.14 -4.44 -5.05
CA TYR A 86 6.46 -5.06 -6.18
C TYR A 86 6.92 -4.51 -7.53
N LEU A 87 6.95 -3.19 -7.69
CA LEU A 87 7.43 -2.58 -8.93
C LEU A 87 8.90 -2.90 -9.21
N ILE A 88 9.76 -2.90 -8.19
CA ILE A 88 11.17 -3.29 -8.34
C ILE A 88 11.27 -4.74 -8.83
N ILE A 89 10.54 -5.68 -8.21
CA ILE A 89 10.53 -7.08 -8.64
C ILE A 89 10.02 -7.18 -10.09
N PHE A 90 8.93 -6.49 -10.42
CA PHE A 90 8.38 -6.46 -11.77
C PHE A 90 9.42 -6.01 -12.80
N PHE A 91 10.10 -4.89 -12.55
CA PHE A 91 11.11 -4.34 -13.46
C PHE A 91 12.39 -5.20 -13.55
N ILE A 92 12.70 -6.02 -12.55
CA ILE A 92 13.81 -6.98 -12.64
C ILE A 92 13.50 -8.14 -13.60
N TYR A 93 12.23 -8.58 -13.65
CA TYR A 93 11.82 -9.76 -14.42
C TYR A 93 11.09 -9.44 -15.73
N ILE A 94 10.79 -8.18 -16.01
CA ILE A 94 10.28 -7.78 -17.32
C ILE A 94 11.38 -7.98 -18.36
N SER A 95 11.19 -8.97 -19.22
CA SER A 95 12.07 -9.19 -20.37
C SER A 95 11.83 -8.08 -21.42
N PRO A 96 12.87 -7.66 -22.18
CA PRO A 96 12.70 -6.76 -23.32
C PRO A 96 11.82 -7.34 -24.43
#